data_AF-A0A2W6C7U0-F1
#
_entry.id   AF-A0A2W6C7U0-F1
#
_cell.length_a   1.000
_cell.length_b   1.000
_cell.length_c   1.000
_cell.angle_alpha   90.00
_cell.angle_beta   90.00
_cell.angle_gamma   90.00
#
_symmetry.space_group_name_H-M   'P 1'
#
loop_
_entity.id
_entity.type
_entity.pdbx_description
1 polymer ?
#
loop_
_entity_poly.entity_id
_entity_poly.type
_entity_poly.pdbx_seq_one_letter_code
_entity_poly.pdbx_strand_id
1 'polypeptide(L)'
;MLETSTNGAGVADGRAAPVGPPVAAVRAPAPAGVPDPELVEQAKRRSFTAKYKLEILAKAEACTRPGEVGELLRREGLYTSHLTY
;
A
#
# COMPACT_ATOMS: atom_id res chain seq x y z
N MET A 1 -18.07 14.82 -14.85
CA MET A 1 -17.00 14.08 -15.55
C MET A 1 -15.82 14.02 -14.60
N LEU A 2 -15.55 12.86 -13.98
CA LEU A 2 -14.27 12.63 -13.30
C LEU A 2 -13.72 11.31 -13.80
N GLU A 3 -12.79 11.43 -14.73
CA GLU A 3 -11.90 10.37 -15.17
C GLU A 3 -10.83 10.21 -14.09
N THR A 4 -10.79 9.07 -13.40
CA THR A 4 -9.63 8.70 -12.57
C THR A 4 -9.08 7.38 -13.07
N SER A 5 -8.14 7.56 -13.99
CA SER A 5 -7.28 6.57 -14.61
C SER A 5 -6.53 5.70 -13.59
N THR A 6 -6.67 4.39 -13.79
CA THR A 6 -5.66 3.33 -13.63
C THR A 6 -5.00 3.12 -12.26
N ASN A 7 -5.37 2.05 -11.55
CA ASN A 7 -4.43 1.33 -10.68
C ASN A 7 -4.33 -0.14 -11.10
N GLY A 8 -3.62 -0.39 -12.19
CA GLY A 8 -3.35 -1.75 -12.64
C GLY A 8 -2.33 -1.90 -13.76
N ALA A 9 -1.10 -1.41 -13.60
CA ALA A 9 0.08 -1.96 -14.28
C ALA A 9 1.37 -1.28 -13.79
N GLY A 10 2.42 -2.07 -13.55
CA GLY A 10 3.79 -1.59 -13.67
C GLY A 10 4.60 -1.55 -12.38
N VAL A 11 5.42 -2.58 -12.21
CA VAL A 11 6.68 -2.51 -11.46
C VAL A 11 7.54 -1.41 -12.10
N ALA A 12 7.94 -0.38 -11.35
CA ALA A 12 9.15 0.40 -11.59
C ALA A 12 9.51 1.24 -10.36
N ASP A 13 10.77 1.07 -9.97
CA ASP A 13 11.56 1.86 -9.03
C ASP A 13 11.36 3.38 -9.24
N GLY A 14 11.21 4.16 -8.16
CA GLY A 14 10.88 5.58 -8.30
C GLY A 14 10.49 6.31 -7.02
N ARG A 15 11.51 6.56 -6.20
CA ARG A 15 11.56 7.50 -5.07
C ARG A 15 10.54 8.66 -5.13
N ALA A 16 9.55 8.65 -4.23
CA ALA A 16 8.75 9.83 -3.91
C ALA A 16 9.60 10.80 -3.06
N ALA A 17 9.81 12.01 -3.58
CA ALA A 17 10.53 13.08 -2.90
C ALA A 17 9.68 13.66 -1.74
N PRO A 18 10.28 13.97 -0.57
CA PRO A 18 9.56 14.66 0.49
C PRO A 18 9.45 16.17 0.19
N VAL A 19 8.23 16.69 0.28
CA VAL A 19 7.95 18.14 0.30
C VAL A 19 8.38 18.69 1.66
N GLY A 20 9.54 19.34 1.68
CA GLY A 20 10.07 20.12 2.79
C GLY A 20 11.26 20.94 2.29
N PRO A 21 11.56 22.12 2.87
CA PRO A 21 12.72 22.90 2.45
C PRO A 21 14.00 22.07 2.65
N PRO A 22 14.97 22.11 1.72
CA PRO A 22 16.21 21.36 1.88
C PRO A 22 17.03 22.02 2.98
N VAL A 23 16.92 21.52 4.21
CA VAL A 23 17.97 21.72 5.19
C VAL A 23 19.18 20.96 4.63
N ALA A 24 20.16 21.71 4.13
CA ALA A 24 21.42 21.15 3.68
C ALA A 24 21.96 20.29 4.81
N ALA A 25 21.94 18.97 4.63
CA ALA A 25 22.50 18.03 5.59
C ALA A 25 24.00 18.29 5.63
N VAL A 26 24.44 19.06 6.62
CA VAL A 26 25.86 19.16 6.97
C VAL A 26 26.27 17.76 7.36
N ARG A 27 26.92 17.05 6.44
CA ARG A 27 27.53 15.75 6.71
C ARG A 27 28.73 16.01 7.62
N ALA A 28 28.49 16.00 8.92
CA ALA A 28 29.56 15.81 9.89
C ALA A 28 30.21 14.45 9.61
N PRO A 29 31.56 14.33 9.66
CA PRO A 29 32.20 13.02 9.58
C PRO A 29 31.66 12.19 10.75
N ALA A 30 31.12 11.01 10.43
CA ALA A 30 30.68 10.07 11.46
C ALA A 30 31.86 9.80 12.41
N PRO A 31 31.67 9.84 13.74
CA PRO A 31 32.72 9.40 14.65
C PRO A 31 33.05 7.94 14.31
N ALA A 32 34.32 7.67 14.00
CA ALA A 32 34.82 6.34 13.74
C ALA A 32 34.58 5.48 14.99
N GLY A 33 33.53 4.65 14.97
CA GLY A 33 33.15 3.82 16.11
C GLY A 33 31.65 3.62 16.32
N VAL A 34 30.76 4.25 15.56
CA VAL A 34 29.33 3.86 15.57
C VAL A 34 29.16 2.67 14.62
N PRO A 35 28.90 1.45 15.12
CA PRO A 35 28.53 0.34 14.24
C PRO A 35 27.28 0.75 13.44
N ASP A 36 27.23 0.36 12.16
CA ASP A 36 26.08 0.60 11.31
C ASP A 36 24.83 0.13 12.07
N PRO A 37 23.78 0.97 12.24
CA PRO A 37 22.60 0.54 12.96
C PRO A 37 22.06 -0.70 12.25
N GLU A 38 22.15 -1.86 12.88
CA GLU A 38 21.61 -3.12 12.38
C GLU A 38 20.10 -2.91 12.24
N LEU A 39 19.68 -2.50 11.03
CA LEU A 39 18.29 -2.18 10.73
C LEU A 39 17.52 -3.50 10.78
N VAL A 40 16.96 -3.73 11.97
CA VAL A 40 16.07 -4.83 12.33
C VAL A 40 14.97 -4.95 11.27
N GLU A 41 14.61 -6.19 10.96
CA GLU A 41 13.70 -6.59 9.89
C GLU A 41 12.54 -5.59 9.67
N GLN A 42 12.43 -5.09 8.44
CA GLN A 42 11.36 -4.16 8.08
C GLN A 42 9.99 -4.86 8.18
N ALA A 43 9.01 -4.16 8.75
CA ALA A 43 7.64 -4.66 8.84
C ALA A 43 7.10 -5.02 7.44
N LYS A 44 6.83 -6.31 7.22
CA LYS A 44 6.30 -6.80 5.95
C LYS A 44 4.85 -6.35 5.79
N ARG A 45 4.63 -5.41 4.87
CA ARG A 45 3.28 -5.00 4.47
C ARG A 45 2.61 -6.11 3.67
N ARG A 46 1.31 -6.30 3.88
CA ARG A 46 0.52 -7.26 3.10
C ARG A 46 0.41 -6.79 1.65
N SER A 47 0.71 -7.68 0.70
CA SER A 47 0.46 -7.46 -0.73
C SER A 47 -0.73 -8.30 -1.19
N PHE A 48 -1.69 -7.68 -1.87
CA PHE A 48 -2.84 -8.38 -2.43
C PHE A 48 -2.52 -8.85 -3.85
N THR A 49 -2.50 -10.18 -4.04
CA THR A 49 -2.28 -10.78 -5.35
C THR A 49 -3.48 -10.54 -6.27
N ALA A 50 -3.28 -10.58 -7.58
CA ALA A 50 -4.37 -10.46 -8.56
C ALA A 50 -5.46 -11.52 -8.34
N LYS A 51 -5.03 -12.77 -8.06
CA LYS A 51 -5.95 -13.87 -7.72
C LYS A 51 -6.82 -13.54 -6.52
N TYR A 52 -6.23 -13.05 -5.43
CA TYR A 52 -6.98 -12.68 -4.24
C TYR A 52 -8.01 -11.59 -4.54
N LYS A 53 -7.63 -10.55 -5.30
CA LYS A 53 -8.56 -9.48 -5.70
C LYS A 53 -9.74 -10.02 -6.51
N LEU A 54 -9.50 -10.92 -7.46
CA LEU A 54 -10.56 -11.55 -8.26
C LEU A 54 -11.51 -12.39 -7.41
N GLU A 55 -10.99 -13.16 -6.46
CA GLU A 55 -11.82 -13.94 -5.53
C GLU A 55 -12.72 -13.04 -4.67
N ILE A 56 -12.20 -11.89 -4.21
CA ILE A 56 -13.01 -10.92 -3.45
C ILE A 56 -14.09 -10.28 -4.32
N LEU A 57 -13.78 -9.92 -5.58
CA LEU A 57 -14.77 -9.36 -6.50
C LEU A 57 -15.91 -10.35 -6.77
N ALA A 58 -15.59 -11.62 -7.05
CA ALA A 58 -16.61 -12.65 -7.26
C ALA A 58 -17.51 -12.86 -6.02
N LYS A 59 -16.92 -12.83 -4.81
CA LYS A 59 -17.70 -12.90 -3.57
C LYS A 59 -18.58 -11.67 -3.37
N ALA A 60 -18.09 -10.48 -3.72
CA ALA A 60 -18.86 -9.24 -3.62
C ALA A 60 -20.02 -9.21 -4.62
N GLU A 61 -19.83 -9.73 -5.83
CA GLU A 61 -20.90 -9.91 -6.83
C GLU A 61 -21.95 -10.93 -6.39
N ALA A 62 -21.55 -11.96 -5.65
CA ALA A 62 -22.47 -12.98 -5.11
C ALA A 62 -23.30 -12.49 -3.90
N CYS A 63 -22.96 -11.34 -3.31
CA CYS A 63 -23.72 -10.75 -2.20
C CYS A 63 -25.04 -10.16 -2.72
N THR A 64 -26.16 -10.55 -2.12
CA THR A 64 -27.51 -10.18 -2.59
C THR A 64 -28.29 -9.39 -1.55
N ARG A 65 -27.99 -9.56 -0.26
CA ARG A 65 -28.67 -8.84 0.81
C ARG A 65 -27.93 -7.53 1.15
N PRO A 66 -28.66 -6.49 1.58
CA PRO A 66 -28.04 -5.26 2.04
C PRO A 66 -27.10 -5.54 3.21
N GLY A 67 -25.86 -5.03 3.12
CA GLY A 67 -24.85 -5.16 4.16
C GLY A 67 -23.89 -6.34 4.03
N GLU A 68 -24.18 -7.35 3.20
CA GLU A 68 -23.31 -8.53 3.03
C GLU A 68 -21.93 -8.18 2.49
N VAL A 69 -21.86 -7.26 1.52
CA VAL A 69 -20.58 -6.76 1.00
C VAL A 69 -19.76 -6.11 2.12
N GLY A 70 -20.42 -5.34 2.99
CA GLY A 70 -19.76 -4.71 4.13
C GLY A 70 -19.29 -5.73 5.17
N GLU A 71 -20.03 -6.81 5.37
CA GLU A 71 -19.61 -7.91 6.26
C GLU A 71 -18.40 -8.66 5.71
N LEU A 72 -18.42 -8.99 4.41
CA LEU A 72 -17.30 -9.61 3.70
C LEU A 72 -16.03 -8.76 3.83
N LEU A 73 -16.10 -7.46 3.53
CA LEU A 73 -14.94 -6.57 3.59
C LEU A 73 -14.35 -6.46 5.00
N ARG A 74 -15.19 -6.43 6.05
CA ARG A 74 -14.72 -6.40 7.45
C ARG A 74 -14.00 -7.69 7.84
N ARG A 75 -14.49 -8.85 7.40
CA ARG A 75 -13.84 -10.16 7.64
C ARG A 75 -12.46 -10.23 6.99
N GLU A 76 -12.32 -9.61 5.82
CA GLU A 76 -11.08 -9.61 5.04
C GLU A 76 -10.10 -8.48 5.42
N GLY A 77 -10.56 -7.51 6.22
CA GLY A 77 -9.81 -6.31 6.61
C GLY A 77 -9.65 -5.30 5.46
N LEU A 78 -10.63 -5.26 4.55
CA LEU A 78 -10.63 -4.44 3.35
C LEU A 78 -11.56 -3.22 3.50
N TYR A 79 -11.26 -2.17 2.75
CA TYR A 79 -12.12 -0.99 2.60
C TYR A 79 -12.77 -0.98 1.23
N THR A 80 -13.90 -0.28 1.09
CA THR A 80 -14.62 -0.15 -0.19
C THR A 80 -13.74 0.36 -1.33
N SER A 81 -12.74 1.21 -1.03
CA SER A 81 -11.75 1.69 -2.02
C SER A 81 -10.95 0.59 -2.71
N HIS A 82 -10.87 -0.61 -2.11
CA HIS A 82 -10.19 -1.77 -2.69
C HIS A 82 -10.98 -2.43 -3.81
N LEU A 83 -12.27 -2.10 -3.97
CA LEU A 83 -13.13 -2.60 -5.04
C LEU A 83 -13.24 -1.62 -6.21
N THR A 84 -12.82 -0.37 -6.03
CA THR A 84 -13.04 0.71 -7.00
C THR A 84 -11.78 1.15 -7.74
N TYR A 85 -10.59 0.83 -7.21
CA TYR A 85 -9.28 1.23 -7.77
C TYR A 85 -8.57 0.08 -8.50
#